data_AF-I4YBQ4-F1
#
_entry.id   AF-I4YBQ4-F1
#
_cell.length_a   1.000
_cell.length_b   1.000
_cell.length_c   1.000
_cell.angle_alpha   90.00
_cell.angle_beta   90.00
_cell.angle_gamma   90.00
#
_symmetry.space_group_name_H-M   'P 1'
#
loop_
_entity.id
_entity.type
_entity.pdbx_description
1 polymer ?
#
loop_
_entity_poly.entity_id
_entity_poly.type
_entity_poly.pdbx_seq_one_letter_code
_entity_poly.pdbx_strand_id
1 'polypeptide(L)'
;MAKANSERGAKHLQDMKKRKQEETERSKLEAIQKDIERKRAEEELSKRRKQVEDRNRELENRRKDESRRIKTAIDKTKVNPNSRKGSSKNSSDVLTREEKRKIKQMKEFGEYNPRKKLQTEPKSKHLGKSNELIPLNQKKRDTRTVDEIQRDLKSKRHKSLEKSKSSSTNRTSQKKNEQYSSSSDQDDDPDEEAINNDYVGQDIWKLFGKDKSKYLERDYNSDESDVGMEATNEDVLHEELKSSRFGKQEDEKEAADLRRHELEKKRKRLASK
;
A
#
# COMPACT_ATOMS: atom_id res chain seq x y z
N MET A 1 -35.83 52.19 -53.36
CA MET A 1 -35.34 50.91 -52.78
C MET A 1 -33.99 51.03 -52.06
N ALA A 2 -33.07 51.91 -52.45
CA ALA A 2 -31.74 52.02 -51.81
C ALA A 2 -31.75 52.41 -50.31
N LYS A 3 -32.69 53.25 -49.85
CA LYS A 3 -32.77 53.68 -48.44
C LYS A 3 -33.09 52.54 -47.46
N ALA A 4 -33.98 51.62 -47.86
CA ALA A 4 -34.39 50.48 -47.03
C ALA A 4 -33.25 49.46 -46.78
N ASN A 5 -32.32 49.31 -47.73
CA ASN A 5 -31.17 48.43 -47.56
C ASN A 5 -30.10 49.01 -46.61
N SER A 6 -29.99 50.35 -46.55
CA SER A 6 -29.07 51.03 -45.63
C SER A 6 -29.49 50.89 -44.16
N GLU A 7 -30.79 51.04 -43.88
CA GLU A 7 -31.33 50.93 -42.51
C GLU A 7 -31.15 49.52 -41.92
N ARG A 8 -31.29 48.47 -42.75
CA ARG A 8 -31.09 47.08 -42.32
C ARG A 8 -29.64 46.81 -41.93
N GLY A 9 -28.68 47.39 -42.66
CA GLY A 9 -27.24 47.29 -42.33
C GLY A 9 -26.90 48.00 -41.01
N ALA A 10 -27.44 49.19 -40.78
CA ALA A 10 -27.23 49.95 -39.54
C ALA A 10 -27.76 49.21 -38.31
N LYS A 11 -28.95 48.61 -38.39
CA LYS A 11 -29.54 47.82 -37.31
C LYS A 11 -28.69 46.58 -36.98
N HIS A 12 -28.23 45.86 -37.99
CA HIS A 12 -27.37 44.70 -37.78
C HIS A 12 -26.05 45.06 -37.08
N LEU A 13 -25.45 46.21 -37.45
CA LEU A 13 -24.22 46.69 -36.81
C LEU A 13 -24.44 47.05 -35.33
N GLN A 14 -25.60 47.63 -35.00
CA GLN A 14 -25.98 47.91 -33.61
C GLN A 14 -26.19 46.62 -32.82
N ASP A 15 -26.89 45.63 -33.39
CA ASP A 15 -27.09 44.32 -32.76
C ASP A 15 -25.76 43.60 -32.50
N MET A 16 -24.81 43.67 -33.45
CA MET A 16 -23.47 43.11 -33.28
C MET A 16 -22.67 43.81 -32.17
N LYS A 17 -22.77 45.13 -32.05
CA LYS A 17 -22.14 45.88 -30.94
C LYS A 17 -22.75 45.50 -29.59
N LYS A 18 -24.08 45.36 -29.53
CA LYS A 18 -24.81 44.96 -28.33
C LYS A 18 -24.41 43.56 -27.88
N ARG A 19 -24.38 42.58 -28.79
CA ARG A 19 -23.93 41.21 -28.48
C ARG A 19 -22.49 41.17 -27.94
N LYS A 20 -21.57 41.92 -28.56
CA LYS A 20 -20.18 42.02 -28.07
C LYS A 20 -20.12 42.62 -26.66
N GLN A 21 -20.94 43.63 -26.37
CA GLN A 21 -21.02 44.21 -25.02
C GLN A 21 -21.55 43.16 -24.02
N GLU A 22 -22.65 42.48 -24.35
CA GLU A 22 -23.23 41.42 -23.51
C GLU A 22 -22.24 40.28 -23.24
N GLU A 23 -21.45 39.86 -24.24
CA GLU A 23 -20.38 38.86 -24.08
C GLU A 23 -19.29 39.34 -23.10
N THR A 24 -18.86 40.60 -23.22
CA THR A 24 -17.86 41.16 -22.28
C THR A 24 -18.39 41.28 -20.87
N GLU A 25 -19.68 41.63 -20.68
CA GLU A 25 -20.31 41.70 -19.37
C GLU A 25 -20.47 40.30 -18.75
N ARG A 26 -20.90 39.32 -19.55
CA ARG A 26 -21.01 37.93 -19.12
C ARG A 26 -19.66 37.37 -18.68
N SER A 27 -18.61 37.63 -19.45
CA SER A 27 -17.24 37.22 -19.11
C SER A 27 -16.75 37.87 -17.80
N LYS A 28 -17.06 39.15 -17.57
CA LYS A 28 -16.75 39.83 -16.30
C LYS A 28 -17.49 39.24 -15.11
N LEU A 29 -18.79 38.94 -15.26
CA LEU A 29 -19.59 38.31 -14.20
C LEU A 29 -19.07 36.91 -13.86
N GLU A 30 -18.69 36.13 -14.87
CA GLU A 30 -18.09 34.81 -14.66
C GLU A 30 -16.76 34.90 -13.91
N ALA A 31 -15.91 35.88 -14.24
CA ALA A 31 -14.65 36.13 -13.54
C ALA A 31 -14.90 36.47 -12.05
N ILE A 32 -15.86 37.36 -11.77
CA ILE A 32 -16.25 37.73 -10.40
C ILE A 32 -16.75 36.51 -9.62
N GLN A 33 -17.56 35.65 -10.26
CA GLN A 33 -18.07 34.44 -9.62
C GLN A 33 -16.94 33.45 -9.27
N LYS A 34 -15.98 33.25 -10.18
CA LYS A 34 -14.79 32.42 -9.93
C LYS A 34 -13.94 32.96 -8.78
N ASP A 35 -13.77 34.28 -8.69
CA ASP A 35 -13.02 34.90 -7.59
C ASP A 35 -13.72 34.74 -6.23
N ILE A 36 -15.05 34.85 -6.21
CA ILE A 36 -15.85 34.59 -4.99
C ILE A 36 -15.71 33.13 -4.55
N GLU A 37 -15.78 32.20 -5.50
CA GLU A 37 -15.63 30.76 -5.23
C GLU A 37 -14.21 30.44 -4.71
N ARG A 38 -13.18 31.03 -5.32
CA ARG A 38 -11.79 30.91 -4.86
C ARG A 38 -11.62 31.40 -3.43
N LYS A 39 -12.14 32.59 -3.10
CA LYS A 39 -12.09 33.14 -1.73
C LYS A 39 -12.81 32.23 -0.73
N ARG A 40 -13.97 31.69 -1.10
CA ARG A 40 -14.71 30.74 -0.25
C ARG A 40 -13.92 29.45 0.00
N ALA A 41 -13.24 28.93 -1.02
CA ALA A 41 -12.38 27.75 -0.89
C ALA A 41 -11.16 28.03 0.01
N GLU A 42 -10.52 29.20 -0.13
CA GLU A 42 -9.41 29.63 0.72
C GLU A 42 -9.84 29.79 2.20
N GLU A 43 -11.02 30.36 2.45
CA GLU A 43 -11.60 30.44 3.80
C GLU A 43 -11.89 29.07 4.40
N GLU A 44 -12.39 28.11 3.61
CA GLU A 44 -12.65 26.75 4.07
C GLU A 44 -11.34 26.03 4.45
N LEU A 45 -10.29 26.18 3.62
CA LEU A 45 -8.96 25.65 3.93
C LEU A 45 -8.37 26.28 5.19
N SER A 46 -8.53 27.59 5.37
CA SER A 46 -8.11 28.30 6.57
C SER A 46 -8.82 27.78 7.83
N LYS A 47 -10.14 27.55 7.74
CA LYS A 47 -10.92 26.94 8.84
C LYS A 47 -10.43 25.53 9.19
N ARG A 48 -10.17 24.69 8.19
CA ARG A 48 -9.63 23.33 8.40
C ARG A 48 -8.24 23.37 9.04
N ARG A 49 -7.35 24.26 8.59
CA ARG A 49 -6.02 24.45 9.17
C ARG A 49 -6.10 24.86 10.64
N LYS A 50 -6.95 25.83 10.96
CA LYS A 50 -7.17 26.28 12.35
C LYS A 50 -7.70 25.15 13.24
N GLN A 51 -8.65 24.36 12.74
CA GLN A 51 -9.18 23.22 13.49
C GLN A 51 -8.12 22.16 13.80
N VAL A 52 -7.23 21.87 12.84
CA VAL A 52 -6.10 20.94 13.06
C VAL A 52 -5.11 21.52 14.06
N GLU A 53 -4.80 22.81 13.98
CA GLU A 53 -3.93 23.49 14.94
C GLU A 53 -4.50 23.43 16.36
N ASP A 54 -5.80 23.72 16.53
CA ASP A 54 -6.48 23.63 17.82
C ASP A 54 -6.45 22.21 18.39
N ARG A 55 -6.66 21.18 17.55
CA ARG A 55 -6.56 19.77 17.94
C ARG A 55 -5.14 19.39 18.37
N ASN A 56 -4.13 19.84 17.64
CA ASN A 56 -2.73 19.58 18.00
C ASN A 56 -2.36 20.28 19.32
N ARG A 57 -2.82 21.52 19.51
CA ARG A 57 -2.64 22.28 20.75
C ARG A 57 -3.30 21.56 21.94
N GLU A 58 -4.48 20.97 21.75
CA GLU A 58 -5.13 20.16 22.79
C GLU A 58 -4.30 18.92 23.15
N LEU A 59 -3.78 18.20 22.16
CA LEU A 59 -2.93 17.02 22.38
C LEU A 59 -1.63 17.36 23.12
N GLU A 60 -0.99 18.49 22.79
CA GLU A 60 0.17 18.97 23.52
C GLU A 60 -0.15 19.31 24.98
N ASN A 61 -1.28 19.95 25.23
CA ASN A 61 -1.73 20.24 26.59
C ASN A 61 -1.98 18.95 27.38
N ARG A 62 -2.62 17.94 26.77
CA ARG A 62 -2.79 16.61 27.39
C ARG A 62 -1.45 15.96 27.72
N ARG A 63 -0.47 15.98 26.81
CA ARG A 63 0.88 15.44 27.06
C ARG A 63 1.59 16.16 28.20
N LYS A 64 1.44 17.49 28.30
CA LYS A 64 2.00 18.29 29.41
C LYS A 64 1.35 17.90 30.74
N ASP A 65 0.03 17.72 30.77
CA ASP A 65 -0.70 17.31 31.98
C ASP A 65 -0.36 15.88 32.41
N GLU A 66 -0.23 14.94 31.46
CA GLU A 66 0.26 13.59 31.72
C GLU A 66 1.69 13.61 32.28
N SER A 67 2.57 14.43 31.72
CA SER A 67 3.95 14.59 32.22
C SER A 67 3.97 15.13 33.65
N ARG A 68 3.09 16.09 33.99
CA ARG A 68 2.92 16.59 35.37
C ARG A 68 2.39 15.51 36.30
N ARG A 69 1.42 14.71 35.86
CA ARG A 69 0.88 13.57 36.63
C ARG A 69 1.96 12.52 36.91
N ILE A 70 2.77 12.15 35.92
CA ILE A 70 3.87 11.19 36.08
C ILE A 70 4.91 11.74 37.06
N LYS A 71 5.31 13.02 36.91
CA LYS A 71 6.28 13.66 37.81
C LYS A 71 5.81 13.64 39.27
N THR A 72 4.56 14.03 39.52
CA THR A 72 3.99 14.01 40.89
C THR A 72 3.85 12.58 41.46
N ALA A 73 3.62 11.57 40.63
CA ALA A 73 3.60 10.17 41.06
C ALA A 73 5.00 9.69 41.47
N ILE A 74 6.04 10.02 40.69
CA ILE A 74 7.43 9.67 41.01
C ILE A 74 7.87 10.33 42.32
N ASP A 75 7.58 11.62 42.52
CA ASP A 75 7.98 12.34 43.73
C ASP A 75 7.33 11.73 44.99
N LYS A 76 6.07 11.26 44.90
CA LYS A 76 5.42 10.52 46.02
C LYS A 76 6.08 9.19 46.35
N THR A 77 6.67 8.50 45.36
CA THR A 77 7.31 7.18 45.59
C THR A 77 8.69 7.28 46.25
N LYS A 78 9.38 8.42 46.16
CA LYS A 78 10.73 8.58 46.72
C LYS A 78 10.77 8.87 48.24
N VAL A 79 9.63 9.18 48.86
CA VAL A 79 9.59 9.67 50.27
C VAL A 79 9.45 8.55 51.32
N ASN A 80 9.46 7.25 50.96
CA ASN A 80 9.44 6.19 51.98
C ASN A 80 10.24 4.93 51.63
N PRO A 81 11.59 4.97 51.74
CA PRO A 81 12.44 3.80 51.49
C PRO A 81 12.38 2.71 52.59
N ASN A 82 11.70 2.91 53.72
CA ASN A 82 11.76 2.01 54.87
C ASN A 82 10.57 1.06 55.05
N SER A 83 9.66 0.93 54.08
CA SER A 83 8.59 -0.08 54.14
C SER A 83 8.48 -0.86 52.85
N ARG A 84 9.13 -2.03 52.76
CA ARG A 84 8.71 -3.21 51.96
C ARG A 84 9.74 -4.35 52.05
N LYS A 85 9.69 -5.07 53.18
CA LYS A 85 9.95 -6.52 53.22
C LYS A 85 8.57 -7.17 53.34
N GLY A 86 8.07 -7.83 52.29
CA GLY A 86 6.78 -8.52 52.39
C GLY A 86 6.18 -8.98 51.06
N SER A 87 6.29 -10.28 50.81
CA SER A 87 5.39 -11.15 50.03
C SER A 87 5.04 -10.77 48.59
N SER A 88 5.78 -11.38 47.66
CA SER A 88 5.24 -11.86 46.39
C SER A 88 4.27 -13.03 46.66
N LYS A 89 2.96 -12.80 46.51
CA LYS A 89 1.96 -13.85 46.25
C LYS A 89 0.84 -13.28 45.38
N ASN A 90 0.75 -13.78 44.15
CA ASN A 90 -0.46 -13.94 43.33
C ASN A 90 -1.55 -12.86 43.50
N SER A 91 -1.36 -11.68 42.93
CA SER A 91 -2.48 -10.75 42.67
C SER A 91 -3.23 -11.25 41.44
N SER A 92 -4.24 -12.10 41.68
CA SER A 92 -5.35 -12.25 40.75
C SER A 92 -6.01 -10.88 40.59
N ASP A 93 -5.70 -10.17 39.52
CA ASP A 93 -6.29 -8.88 39.18
C ASP A 93 -7.82 -9.05 39.08
N VAL A 94 -8.52 -8.65 40.13
CA VAL A 94 -9.98 -8.61 40.15
C VAL A 94 -10.38 -7.43 39.27
N LEU A 95 -10.62 -7.71 37.98
CA LEU A 95 -11.13 -6.73 37.02
C LEU A 95 -12.31 -5.98 37.60
N THR A 96 -12.24 -4.66 37.52
CA THR A 96 -13.27 -3.75 37.99
C THR A 96 -14.59 -4.00 37.23
N ARG A 97 -15.73 -3.63 37.84
CA ARG A 97 -17.06 -3.80 37.23
C ARG A 97 -17.15 -3.12 35.85
N GLU A 98 -16.38 -2.05 35.65
CA GLU A 98 -16.33 -1.28 34.42
C GLU A 98 -15.49 -1.97 33.34
N GLU A 99 -14.35 -2.56 33.69
CA GLU A 99 -13.55 -3.37 32.76
C GLU A 99 -14.32 -4.61 32.27
N LYS A 100 -15.09 -5.26 33.15
CA LYS A 100 -15.96 -6.38 32.76
C LYS A 100 -17.04 -5.97 31.76
N ARG A 101 -17.60 -4.76 31.87
CA ARG A 101 -18.55 -4.21 30.88
C ARG A 101 -17.87 -3.95 29.53
N LYS A 102 -16.65 -3.43 29.55
CA LYS A 102 -15.87 -3.13 28.33
C LYS A 102 -15.49 -4.40 27.57
N ILE A 103 -15.06 -5.45 28.28
CA ILE A 103 -14.80 -6.77 27.68
C ILE A 103 -16.08 -7.37 27.08
N LYS A 104 -17.23 -7.21 27.74
CA LYS A 104 -18.52 -7.68 27.21
C LYS A 104 -18.91 -6.95 25.93
N GLN A 105 -18.73 -5.63 25.88
CA GLN A 105 -18.99 -4.83 24.66
C GLN A 105 -18.06 -5.23 23.51
N MET A 106 -16.75 -5.43 23.77
CA MET A 106 -15.82 -5.89 22.73
C MET A 106 -16.13 -7.31 22.24
N LYS A 107 -16.70 -8.16 23.10
CA LYS A 107 -17.16 -9.51 22.71
C LYS A 107 -18.42 -9.47 21.83
N GLU A 108 -19.31 -8.50 22.04
CA GLU A 108 -20.53 -8.30 21.24
C GLU A 108 -20.22 -7.73 19.84
N PHE A 109 -19.13 -6.99 19.67
CA PHE A 109 -18.70 -6.42 18.39
C PHE A 109 -17.67 -7.26 17.61
N GLY A 110 -17.28 -8.44 18.11
CA GLY A 110 -16.50 -9.43 17.34
C GLY A 110 -14.98 -9.23 17.27
N GLU A 111 -14.39 -8.33 18.07
CA GLU A 111 -12.96 -8.00 17.97
C GLU A 111 -12.05 -8.72 18.98
N TYR A 112 -12.59 -9.54 19.89
CA TYR A 112 -11.77 -10.14 20.97
C TYR A 112 -11.54 -11.65 20.77
N ASN A 113 -10.33 -12.02 20.36
CA ASN A 113 -9.90 -13.42 20.19
C ASN A 113 -8.77 -13.78 21.18
N PRO A 114 -9.08 -14.28 22.41
CA PRO A 114 -8.09 -14.44 23.48
C PRO A 114 -7.21 -15.69 23.39
N ARG A 115 -7.20 -16.41 22.27
CA ARG A 115 -6.41 -17.66 22.13
C ARG A 115 -5.55 -17.67 20.87
N LYS A 116 -4.34 -17.12 20.98
CA LYS A 116 -3.18 -17.59 20.19
C LYS A 116 -1.98 -17.74 21.11
N LYS A 117 -1.96 -18.82 21.90
CA LYS A 117 -0.72 -19.43 22.39
C LYS A 117 -0.14 -20.25 21.22
N LEU A 118 1.00 -19.83 20.70
CA LEU A 118 1.76 -20.55 19.69
C LEU A 118 2.39 -21.80 20.34
N GLN A 119 1.80 -22.96 20.06
CA GLN A 119 2.51 -24.24 20.06
C GLN A 119 3.30 -24.36 18.76
N THR A 120 4.54 -24.80 18.90
CA THR A 120 5.47 -25.18 17.84
C THR A 120 5.29 -26.64 17.41
N GLU A 121 5.74 -26.93 16.17
CA GLU A 121 5.93 -28.22 15.47
C GLU A 121 4.77 -28.75 14.58
N PRO A 122 5.04 -29.58 13.55
CA PRO A 122 6.09 -29.45 12.53
C PRO A 122 5.57 -29.63 11.07
N LYS A 123 6.33 -29.07 10.12
CA LYS A 123 6.54 -29.46 8.71
C LYS A 123 5.38 -30.18 7.98
N SER A 124 4.67 -29.45 7.10
CA SER A 124 4.16 -30.03 5.86
C SER A 124 4.61 -29.19 4.67
N LYS A 125 5.19 -29.88 3.68
CA LYS A 125 5.57 -29.33 2.38
C LYS A 125 4.28 -29.30 1.55
N HIS A 126 3.76 -28.13 1.21
CA HIS A 126 2.94 -28.04 0.01
C HIS A 126 3.06 -26.67 -0.66
N LEU A 127 3.54 -26.77 -1.91
CA LEU A 127 3.41 -25.82 -2.98
C LEU A 127 1.99 -25.25 -3.07
N GLY A 128 1.92 -23.94 -3.31
CA GLY A 128 0.76 -23.26 -3.87
C GLY A 128 -0.34 -22.91 -2.88
N LYS A 129 -0.34 -21.66 -2.40
CA LYS A 129 -1.55 -20.94 -1.97
C LYS A 129 -1.28 -19.45 -1.76
N SER A 130 -2.04 -18.67 -2.54
CA SER A 130 -2.61 -17.33 -2.27
C SER A 130 -1.73 -16.19 -1.77
N ASN A 131 -2.06 -14.99 -2.25
CA ASN A 131 -1.57 -13.66 -1.85
C ASN A 131 -1.76 -13.34 -0.35
N GLU A 132 -1.21 -14.16 0.54
CA GLU A 132 -1.11 -13.84 1.96
C GLU A 132 0.14 -12.97 2.16
N LEU A 133 -0.08 -11.75 2.64
CA LEU A 133 0.96 -10.80 3.00
C LEU A 133 1.98 -11.49 3.91
N ILE A 134 3.18 -11.75 3.38
CA ILE A 134 4.29 -12.30 4.14
C ILE A 134 4.70 -11.24 5.17
N PRO A 135 4.59 -11.49 6.47
CA PRO A 135 5.01 -10.52 7.46
C PRO A 135 6.52 -10.31 7.38
N LEU A 136 6.94 -9.10 7.04
CA LEU A 136 8.33 -8.67 7.17
C LEU A 136 8.77 -8.80 8.63
N ASN A 137 10.06 -9.05 8.88
CA ASN A 137 10.66 -9.20 10.22
C ASN A 137 10.28 -10.46 11.04
N GLN A 138 9.88 -11.58 10.41
CA GLN A 138 9.74 -12.85 11.17
C GLN A 138 11.08 -13.36 11.76
N LYS A 139 12.20 -13.13 11.07
CA LYS A 139 13.52 -13.49 11.59
C LYS A 139 14.11 -12.26 12.27
N LYS A 140 14.16 -12.31 13.61
CA LYS A 140 14.90 -11.31 14.38
C LYS A 140 16.36 -11.30 13.93
N ARG A 141 16.94 -10.10 13.82
CA ARG A 141 18.37 -9.92 13.51
C ARG A 141 19.19 -10.79 14.46
N ASP A 142 20.15 -11.52 13.92
CA ASP A 142 21.05 -12.37 14.69
C ASP A 142 21.79 -11.50 15.71
N THR A 143 21.68 -11.86 16.99
CA THR A 143 22.34 -11.12 18.08
C THR A 143 23.74 -11.64 18.37
N ARG A 144 24.22 -12.64 17.62
CA ARG A 144 25.58 -13.17 17.74
C ARG A 144 26.61 -12.18 17.19
N THR A 145 27.80 -12.22 17.77
CA THR A 145 28.94 -11.40 17.34
C THR A 145 29.40 -11.84 15.95
N VAL A 146 29.98 -10.92 15.17
CA VAL A 146 30.47 -11.19 13.81
C VAL A 146 31.41 -12.41 13.75
N ASP A 147 32.30 -12.57 14.75
CA ASP A 147 33.25 -13.67 14.81
C ASP A 147 32.59 -15.05 15.00
N GLU A 148 31.51 -15.12 15.78
CA GLU A 148 30.71 -16.35 15.94
C GLU A 148 30.04 -16.74 14.63
N ILE A 149 29.46 -15.77 13.92
CA ILE A 149 28.80 -15.99 12.62
C ILE A 149 29.82 -16.52 11.61
N GLN A 150 31.02 -15.94 11.56
CA GLN A 150 32.08 -16.41 10.66
C GLN A 150 32.57 -17.82 11.00
N ARG A 151 32.70 -18.16 12.29
CA ARG A 151 33.08 -19.51 12.74
C ARG A 151 32.03 -20.56 12.35
N ASP A 152 30.75 -20.22 12.51
CA ASP A 152 29.62 -21.07 12.14
C ASP A 152 29.54 -21.31 10.62
N LEU A 153 29.76 -20.27 9.82
CA LEU A 153 29.78 -20.37 8.36
C LEU A 153 30.94 -21.22 7.85
N LYS A 154 32.15 -21.06 8.41
CA LYS A 154 33.30 -21.92 8.09
C LYS A 154 33.00 -23.39 8.43
N SER A 155 32.43 -23.66 9.61
CA SER A 155 32.09 -25.02 10.05
C SER A 155 31.01 -25.68 9.19
N LYS A 156 30.00 -24.92 8.74
CA LYS A 156 28.94 -25.42 7.84
C LYS A 156 29.46 -25.73 6.43
N ARG A 157 30.39 -24.92 5.90
CA ARG A 157 30.96 -25.12 4.55
C ARG A 157 31.75 -26.43 4.44
N HIS A 158 32.47 -26.82 5.49
CA HIS A 158 33.14 -28.12 5.55
C HIS A 158 32.15 -29.29 5.67
N LYS A 159 31.03 -29.10 6.37
CA LYS A 159 30.03 -30.17 6.58
C LYS A 159 29.12 -30.42 5.37
N SER A 160 28.93 -29.42 4.50
CA SER A 160 28.17 -29.59 3.25
C SER A 160 28.96 -30.33 2.16
N LEU A 161 30.29 -30.20 2.14
CA LEU A 161 31.16 -30.87 1.15
C LEU A 161 31.27 -32.39 1.38
N GLU A 162 31.13 -32.85 2.62
CA GLU A 162 31.10 -34.28 2.96
C GLU A 162 29.76 -34.94 2.56
N LYS A 163 28.67 -34.16 2.53
CA LYS A 163 27.30 -34.71 2.34
C LYS A 163 26.84 -34.76 0.87
N SER A 164 27.55 -34.09 -0.04
CA SER A 164 27.23 -34.09 -1.48
C SER A 164 27.84 -35.26 -2.27
N LYS A 165 28.62 -36.15 -1.64
CA LYS A 165 29.23 -37.32 -2.32
C LYS A 165 28.37 -38.60 -2.33
N SER A 166 27.17 -38.62 -1.73
CA SER A 166 26.42 -39.87 -1.53
C SER A 166 24.98 -39.92 -2.07
N SER A 167 24.55 -39.01 -2.96
CA SER A 167 23.13 -39.00 -3.39
C SER A 167 22.85 -38.79 -4.89
N SER A 168 23.73 -39.21 -5.80
CA SER A 168 23.47 -39.12 -7.25
C SER A 168 23.39 -40.49 -7.93
N THR A 169 22.33 -41.25 -7.67
CA THR A 169 21.92 -42.41 -8.49
C THR A 169 20.40 -42.58 -8.43
N ASN A 170 19.69 -42.23 -9.51
CA ASN A 170 18.40 -42.75 -10.03
C ASN A 170 17.82 -41.74 -11.06
N ARG A 171 18.05 -41.89 -12.38
CA ARG A 171 17.37 -42.73 -13.40
C ARG A 171 15.85 -42.47 -13.60
N THR A 172 15.48 -42.02 -14.81
CA THR A 172 14.43 -42.53 -15.76
C THR A 172 14.06 -41.37 -16.73
N SER A 173 14.32 -41.33 -18.05
CA SER A 173 14.08 -42.16 -19.25
C SER A 173 12.64 -42.18 -19.79
N GLN A 174 12.52 -41.89 -21.11
CA GLN A 174 11.36 -41.90 -22.05
C GLN A 174 10.77 -40.50 -22.35
N LYS A 175 10.58 -40.03 -23.60
CA LYS A 175 10.16 -40.72 -24.83
C LYS A 175 10.50 -39.88 -26.09
N LYS A 176 10.81 -40.59 -27.19
CA LYS A 176 11.05 -40.12 -28.57
C LYS A 176 9.80 -39.53 -29.24
N ASN A 177 9.98 -38.59 -30.17
CA ASN A 177 9.20 -38.53 -31.41
C ASN A 177 10.03 -37.95 -32.56
N GLU A 178 10.04 -38.64 -33.70
CA GLU A 178 10.83 -38.37 -34.90
C GLU A 178 10.02 -37.63 -35.98
N GLN A 179 10.77 -37.08 -36.95
CA GLN A 179 10.44 -36.76 -38.35
C GLN A 179 9.90 -35.36 -38.69
N TYR A 180 10.76 -34.49 -39.26
CA TYR A 180 10.85 -34.33 -40.72
C TYR A 180 12.10 -33.53 -41.13
N SER A 181 12.65 -33.91 -42.29
CA SER A 181 13.93 -33.55 -42.90
C SER A 181 13.89 -32.32 -43.82
N SER A 182 14.99 -31.54 -43.87
CA SER A 182 15.55 -30.89 -45.08
C SER A 182 16.86 -30.16 -44.69
N SER A 183 18.04 -30.76 -44.86
CA SER A 183 18.95 -30.58 -46.01
C SER A 183 19.62 -29.19 -46.09
N SER A 184 20.81 -29.06 -45.50
CA SER A 184 21.93 -28.30 -46.08
C SER A 184 23.24 -28.67 -45.35
N ASP A 185 24.20 -29.19 -46.11
CA ASP A 185 25.57 -29.52 -45.70
C ASP A 185 26.31 -28.30 -45.15
N GLN A 186 26.72 -28.38 -43.88
CA GLN A 186 27.78 -27.55 -43.31
C GLN A 186 28.38 -28.27 -42.10
N ASP A 187 29.56 -28.85 -42.30
CA ASP A 187 30.36 -29.52 -41.28
C ASP A 187 30.93 -28.48 -40.29
N ASP A 188 30.14 -28.14 -39.27
CA ASP A 188 30.59 -27.51 -38.03
C ASP A 188 30.07 -28.40 -36.88
N ASP A 189 30.95 -29.19 -36.27
CA ASP A 189 30.65 -30.06 -35.12
C ASP A 189 29.92 -29.26 -34.01
N PRO A 190 28.62 -29.47 -33.78
CA PRO A 190 27.93 -28.81 -32.69
C PRO A 190 28.29 -29.53 -31.39
N ASP A 191 29.02 -28.85 -30.51
CA ASP A 191 29.28 -29.29 -29.14
C ASP A 191 27.99 -29.82 -28.48
N GLU A 192 27.87 -31.15 -28.31
CA GLU A 192 26.67 -31.82 -27.79
C GLU A 192 26.28 -31.38 -26.36
N GLU A 193 27.11 -30.59 -25.68
CA GLU A 193 26.80 -30.02 -24.37
C GLU A 193 25.83 -28.82 -24.41
N ALA A 194 25.57 -28.21 -25.57
CA ALA A 194 24.69 -27.05 -25.67
C ALA A 194 23.18 -27.38 -25.56
N ILE A 195 22.77 -28.58 -26.01
CA ILE A 195 21.34 -28.94 -26.17
C ILE A 195 20.63 -29.16 -24.82
N ASN A 196 21.34 -29.63 -23.79
CA ASN A 196 20.76 -29.86 -22.47
C ASN A 196 20.57 -28.58 -21.64
N ASN A 197 21.32 -27.50 -21.92
CA ASN A 197 21.22 -26.25 -21.18
C ASN A 197 19.94 -25.47 -21.51
N ASP A 198 19.37 -25.65 -22.70
CA ASP A 198 18.16 -24.93 -23.09
C ASP A 198 16.91 -25.42 -22.37
N TYR A 199 16.80 -26.72 -22.08
CA TYR A 199 15.66 -27.28 -21.37
C TYR A 199 15.63 -26.84 -19.91
N VAL A 200 16.79 -26.86 -19.25
CA VAL A 200 16.96 -26.33 -17.88
C VAL A 200 16.66 -24.83 -17.83
N GLY A 201 17.12 -24.09 -18.84
CA GLY A 201 16.79 -22.68 -18.98
C GLY A 201 15.28 -22.46 -19.03
N GLN A 202 14.57 -23.10 -19.95
CA GLN A 202 13.11 -22.95 -20.10
C GLN A 202 12.35 -23.24 -18.80
N ASP A 203 12.75 -24.25 -18.03
CA ASP A 203 12.10 -24.58 -16.76
C ASP A 203 12.32 -23.53 -15.67
N ILE A 204 13.49 -22.89 -15.63
CA ILE A 204 13.74 -21.73 -14.75
C ILE A 204 12.80 -20.58 -15.13
N TRP A 205 12.64 -20.29 -16.41
CA TRP A 205 11.73 -19.23 -16.88
C TRP A 205 10.26 -19.54 -16.53
N LYS A 206 9.82 -20.79 -16.75
CA LYS A 206 8.47 -21.26 -16.37
C LYS A 206 8.23 -21.19 -14.86
N LEU A 207 9.26 -21.43 -14.04
CA LEU A 207 9.17 -21.26 -12.57
C LEU A 207 8.76 -19.83 -12.18
N PHE A 208 9.19 -18.83 -12.95
CA PHE A 208 8.83 -17.42 -12.76
C PHE A 208 7.57 -16.99 -13.53
N GLY A 209 6.88 -17.94 -14.20
CA GLY A 209 5.70 -17.65 -15.03
C GLY A 209 6.03 -16.83 -16.28
N LYS A 210 7.26 -16.95 -16.79
CA LYS A 210 7.77 -16.21 -17.95
C LYS A 210 8.15 -17.19 -19.06
N ASP A 211 7.95 -16.80 -20.32
CA ASP A 211 8.33 -17.61 -21.48
C ASP A 211 9.64 -17.11 -22.09
N LYS A 212 10.70 -17.93 -22.03
CA LYS A 212 12.04 -17.59 -22.56
C LYS A 212 11.98 -17.16 -24.02
N SER A 213 11.21 -17.86 -24.86
CA SER A 213 11.03 -17.54 -26.29
C SER A 213 10.46 -16.14 -26.48
N LYS A 214 9.36 -15.82 -25.79
CA LYS A 214 8.72 -14.50 -25.85
C LYS A 214 9.64 -13.37 -25.39
N TYR A 215 10.55 -13.64 -24.46
CA TYR A 215 11.55 -12.66 -24.01
C TYR A 215 12.67 -12.46 -25.04
N LEU A 216 13.07 -13.51 -25.75
CA LEU A 216 14.09 -13.45 -26.81
C LEU A 216 13.57 -12.86 -28.12
N GLU A 217 12.30 -13.09 -28.45
CA GLU A 217 11.63 -12.51 -29.63
C GLU A 217 11.35 -11.01 -29.50
N ARG A 218 11.46 -10.45 -28.29
CA ARG A 218 11.25 -9.02 -28.08
C ARG A 218 12.51 -8.28 -28.54
N ASP A 219 12.40 -7.52 -29.62
CA ASP A 219 13.44 -6.60 -30.07
C ASP A 219 13.71 -5.55 -29.00
N TYR A 220 14.67 -5.84 -28.11
CA TYR A 220 15.21 -4.87 -27.17
C TYR A 220 16.16 -3.97 -27.95
N ASN A 221 15.63 -2.88 -28.50
CA ASN A 221 16.43 -1.75 -28.95
C ASN A 221 17.04 -1.11 -27.69
N SER A 222 18.20 -1.63 -27.29
CA SER A 222 18.88 -1.35 -26.02
C SER A 222 19.36 0.10 -25.87
N ASP A 223 19.13 0.98 -26.86
CA ASP A 223 19.50 2.40 -26.75
C ASP A 223 18.32 3.34 -26.40
N GLU A 224 17.06 2.93 -26.64
CA GLU A 224 15.90 3.84 -26.58
C GLU A 224 14.97 3.52 -25.40
N SER A 225 15.08 2.31 -24.83
CA SER A 225 14.24 1.77 -23.75
C SER A 225 14.40 2.49 -22.41
N ASP A 226 15.61 2.97 -22.10
CA ASP A 226 15.94 3.40 -20.73
C ASP A 226 15.74 4.90 -20.52
N VAL A 227 15.71 5.70 -21.59
CA VAL A 227 15.58 7.17 -21.51
C VAL A 227 14.17 7.62 -21.11
N GLY A 228 13.15 6.78 -21.31
CA GLY A 228 11.74 7.08 -21.00
C GLY A 228 11.18 6.40 -19.74
N MET A 229 11.98 5.59 -19.04
CA MET A 229 11.52 4.90 -17.82
C MET A 229 11.81 5.67 -16.53
N GLU A 230 12.57 6.75 -16.61
CA GLU A 230 12.81 7.63 -15.47
C GLU A 230 11.65 8.61 -15.31
N ALA A 231 10.94 8.53 -14.18
CA ALA A 231 9.93 9.53 -13.86
C ALA A 231 10.60 10.86 -13.53
N THR A 232 10.18 11.95 -14.19
CA THR A 232 10.66 13.27 -13.81
C THR A 232 10.07 13.68 -12.46
N ASN A 233 10.73 14.60 -11.74
CA ASN A 233 10.18 15.13 -10.48
C ASN A 233 8.78 15.74 -10.65
N GLU A 234 8.48 16.31 -11.82
CA GLU A 234 7.15 16.83 -12.14
C GLU A 234 6.11 15.71 -12.28
N ASP A 235 6.47 14.59 -12.92
CA ASP A 235 5.60 13.42 -13.05
C ASP A 235 5.21 12.86 -11.67
N VAL A 236 6.19 12.75 -10.76
CA VAL A 236 5.96 12.30 -9.39
C VAL A 236 4.99 13.24 -8.66
N LEU A 237 5.18 14.55 -8.75
CA LEU A 237 4.29 15.53 -8.11
C LEU A 237 2.87 15.49 -8.70
N HIS A 238 2.74 15.32 -10.02
CA HIS A 238 1.46 15.16 -10.68
C HIS A 238 0.73 13.88 -10.24
N GLU A 239 1.46 12.77 -10.13
CA GLU A 239 0.92 11.49 -9.67
C GLU A 239 0.49 11.56 -8.19
N GLU A 240 1.29 12.18 -7.32
CA GLU A 240 0.94 12.40 -5.92
C GLU A 240 -0.30 13.27 -5.77
N LEU A 241 -0.39 14.37 -6.52
CA LEU A 241 -1.56 15.26 -6.50
C LEU A 241 -2.81 14.54 -6.99
N LYS A 242 -2.69 13.73 -8.04
CA LYS A 242 -3.79 12.92 -8.59
C LYS A 242 -4.23 11.87 -7.57
N SER A 243 -3.30 11.14 -6.97
CA SER A 243 -3.56 10.14 -5.94
C SER A 243 -4.26 10.73 -4.72
N SER A 244 -3.82 11.92 -4.28
CA SER A 244 -4.46 12.65 -3.17
C SER A 244 -5.91 13.04 -3.49
N ARG A 245 -6.20 13.48 -4.71
CA ARG A 245 -7.56 13.82 -5.15
C ARG A 245 -8.46 12.60 -5.21
N PHE A 246 -7.97 11.47 -5.74
CA PHE A 246 -8.74 10.23 -5.80
C PHE A 246 -9.04 9.68 -4.41
N GLY A 247 -8.06 9.63 -3.50
CA GLY A 247 -8.29 9.16 -2.14
C GLY A 247 -9.37 9.98 -1.41
N LYS A 248 -9.36 11.30 -1.58
CA LYS A 248 -10.41 12.16 -1.00
C LYS A 248 -11.81 11.89 -1.60
N GLN A 249 -11.89 11.63 -2.92
CA GLN A 249 -13.17 11.30 -3.56
C GLN A 249 -13.69 9.93 -3.11
N GLU A 250 -12.81 8.95 -2.92
CA GLU A 250 -13.16 7.63 -2.40
C GLU A 250 -13.68 7.71 -0.96
N ASP A 251 -12.97 8.44 -0.08
CA ASP A 251 -13.38 8.68 1.31
C ASP A 251 -14.76 9.35 1.39
N GLU A 252 -15.01 10.35 0.54
CA GLU A 252 -16.28 11.08 0.50
C GLU A 252 -17.43 10.17 0.02
N LYS A 253 -17.17 9.34 -0.99
CA LYS A 253 -18.13 8.36 -1.51
C LYS A 253 -18.48 7.31 -0.45
N GLU A 254 -17.47 6.76 0.24
CA GLU A 254 -17.71 5.78 1.33
C GLU A 254 -18.51 6.41 2.48
N ALA A 255 -18.20 7.66 2.85
CA ALA A 255 -18.97 8.37 3.87
C ALA A 255 -20.43 8.62 3.46
N ALA A 256 -20.69 8.90 2.19
CA ALA A 256 -22.05 9.04 1.67
C ALA A 256 -22.83 7.72 1.70
N ASP A 257 -22.18 6.62 1.32
CA ASP A 257 -22.77 5.27 1.36
C ASP A 257 -23.08 4.84 2.80
N LEU A 258 -22.18 5.14 3.75
CA LEU A 258 -22.42 4.92 5.18
C LEU A 258 -23.64 5.70 5.69
N ARG A 259 -23.76 7.00 5.32
CA ARG A 259 -24.95 7.80 5.68
C ARG A 259 -26.24 7.22 5.12
N ARG A 260 -26.22 6.76 3.86
CA ARG A 260 -27.38 6.12 3.23
C ARG A 260 -27.78 4.85 3.99
N HIS A 261 -26.82 4.02 4.33
CA HIS A 261 -27.05 2.78 5.06
C HIS A 261 -27.56 3.03 6.49
N GLU A 262 -27.05 4.06 7.18
CA GLU A 262 -27.56 4.47 8.49
C GLU A 262 -29.03 4.92 8.45
N LEU A 263 -29.40 5.70 7.43
CA LEU A 263 -30.79 6.12 7.23
C LEU A 263 -31.70 4.92 6.92
N GLU A 264 -31.26 3.98 6.11
CA GLU A 264 -32.01 2.76 5.84
C GLU A 264 -32.20 1.91 7.11
N LYS A 265 -31.15 1.74 7.91
CA LYS A 265 -31.23 1.08 9.23
C LYS A 265 -32.22 1.79 10.15
N LYS A 266 -32.22 3.13 10.19
CA LYS A 266 -33.20 3.91 10.97
C LYS A 266 -34.62 3.70 10.46
N ARG A 267 -34.85 3.69 9.14
CA ARG A 267 -36.16 3.41 8.55
C ARG A 267 -36.66 2.00 8.88
N LYS A 268 -35.80 0.97 8.76
CA LYS A 268 -36.15 -0.41 9.15
C LYS A 268 -36.50 -0.53 10.62
N ARG A 269 -35.77 0.15 11.51
CA ARG A 269 -36.08 0.17 12.96
C ARG A 269 -37.40 0.86 13.27
N LEU A 270 -37.73 1.94 12.56
CA LEU A 270 -39.01 2.63 12.72
C LEU A 270 -40.18 1.83 12.16
N ALA A 271 -40.00 1.12 11.05
CA ALA A 271 -41.03 0.28 10.44
C ALA A 271 -41.29 -1.03 11.21
N SER A 272 -40.36 -1.44 12.09
CA SER A 272 -40.49 -2.64 12.93
C SER A 272 -41.12 -2.36 14.30
N LYS A 273 -41.44 -1.10 14.62
CA LYS A 273 -42.19 -0.70 15.81
C LYS A 273 -43.65 -0.45 15.44
#